data_AF-A7HPW1-F1
#
_entry.id   AF-A7HPW1-F1
#
_cell.length_a   1.000
_cell.length_b   1.000
_cell.length_c   1.000
_cell.angle_alpha   90.00
_cell.angle_beta   90.00
_cell.angle_gamma   90.00
#
_symmetry.space_group_name_H-M   'P 1'
#
loop_
_entity.id
_entity.type
_entity.pdbx_description
1 polymer ?
#
loop_
_entity_poly.entity_id
_entity_poly.type
_entity_poly.pdbx_seq_one_letter_code
_entity_poly.pdbx_strand_id
1 'polypeptide(L)'
;MNEHRTSATKSKERSKSGVPTISRACKDGTIVELVYDAGERKTALVVSRHNGLWNIEQEVRIETGERLVPYSPLNNLIANECVLLPSTVTDYGSKERLLEEIAAFIHRYTDLSPQFEKFATYYVLLTWVHDAFNELPYLRFRGDYGTGKTRGLMTIGSICYKPFFASGASTVSPIFHTLDTFGGTLVFDEADLRFSDAKADIVKILNNGNVRGLPVLRTVVTRAKEFNPHAFHVYGPKIIGMRESFEDRALESRFLTEETGQRPLRAGIPIHLPDSLKREALELRNKLLHFRLVNRFSVATDPSVVTPEIEPRLNQMALSLLSLVDSPALRAEMTDALIRQQADLINERSQTIAAQVLQVTIEAFEKSDGASIPLREIADGFNARHASDYNRFLSNKAIGTVLRKRLRLQTQKSRGVYVIPVSELPKIDVLAKRFGVDRLGTTS
;
A
#
# COMPACT_ATOMS: atom_id res chain seq x y z
N MET A 1 34.42 4.16 42.86
CA MET A 1 34.67 5.29 41.94
C MET A 1 35.26 4.75 40.62
N ASN A 2 34.47 4.07 39.77
CA ASN A 2 34.90 3.71 38.40
C ASN A 2 33.79 3.11 37.49
N GLU A 3 32.53 3.55 37.58
CA GLU A 3 31.44 3.03 36.71
C GLU A 3 30.79 4.07 35.79
N HIS A 4 31.34 5.29 35.70
CA HIS A 4 30.81 6.35 34.82
C HIS A 4 31.67 6.67 33.59
N ARG A 5 32.74 5.91 33.32
CA ARG A 5 33.62 6.13 32.15
C ARG A 5 33.31 5.25 30.93
N THR A 6 32.47 4.22 31.03
CA THR A 6 32.27 3.23 29.95
C THR A 6 31.18 3.60 28.92
N SER A 7 30.18 4.43 29.26
CA SER A 7 29.14 4.83 28.28
C SER A 7 29.57 6.01 27.38
N ALA A 8 30.38 6.93 27.90
CA ALA A 8 30.95 8.06 27.15
C ALA A 8 32.03 7.62 26.14
N THR A 9 32.66 6.47 26.37
CA THR A 9 33.75 5.96 25.51
C THR A 9 33.19 5.18 24.30
N LYS A 10 32.08 4.43 24.48
CA LYS A 10 31.37 3.75 23.37
C LYS A 10 30.66 4.72 22.41
N SER A 11 30.18 5.86 22.91
CA SER A 11 29.60 6.92 22.07
C SER A 11 30.67 7.69 21.28
N LYS A 12 31.87 7.88 21.84
CA LYS A 12 33.01 8.48 21.14
C LYS A 12 33.64 7.55 20.09
N GLU A 13 33.71 6.24 20.32
CA GLU A 13 34.26 5.28 19.34
C GLU A 13 33.42 5.14 18.07
N ARG A 14 32.07 5.23 18.17
CA ARG A 14 31.20 5.25 16.99
C ARG A 14 31.44 6.44 16.06
N SER A 15 32.00 7.56 16.56
CA SER A 15 32.27 8.74 15.73
C SER A 15 33.46 8.58 14.75
N LYS A 16 34.31 7.56 14.93
CA LYS A 16 35.45 7.30 14.03
C LYS A 16 35.10 6.37 12.86
N SER A 17 34.15 5.46 13.02
CA SER A 17 33.66 4.61 11.92
C SER A 17 32.56 5.33 11.16
N GLY A 18 32.70 5.47 9.83
CA GLY A 18 31.63 6.04 9.01
C GLY A 18 30.34 5.22 9.14
N VAL A 19 29.19 5.90 9.13
CA VAL A 19 27.85 5.30 9.21
C VAL A 19 27.40 4.92 7.80
N PRO A 20 27.29 3.61 7.47
CA PRO A 20 26.78 3.18 6.18
C PRO A 20 25.37 3.73 5.97
N THR A 21 25.14 4.43 4.86
CA THR A 21 23.91 5.18 4.62
C THR A 21 23.29 4.82 3.28
N ILE A 22 21.99 4.48 3.30
CA ILE A 22 21.17 4.30 2.11
C ILE A 22 20.48 5.61 1.71
N SER A 23 19.93 6.33 2.70
CA SER A 23 19.35 7.67 2.53
C SER A 23 19.33 8.46 3.83
N ARG A 24 19.28 9.78 3.71
CA ARG A 24 19.03 10.73 4.81
C ARG A 24 18.29 11.95 4.27
N ALA A 25 17.25 12.39 4.97
CA ALA A 25 16.67 13.72 4.82
C ALA A 25 16.89 14.47 6.13
N CYS A 26 17.70 15.51 6.11
CA CYS A 26 18.11 16.28 7.26
C CYS A 26 17.18 17.47 7.48
N LYS A 27 17.19 18.04 8.70
CA LYS A 27 16.33 19.17 9.07
C LYS A 27 16.72 20.48 8.37
N ASP A 28 17.99 20.61 8.00
CA ASP A 28 18.57 21.74 7.28
C ASP A 28 18.23 21.73 5.77
N GLY A 29 17.43 20.76 5.30
CA GLY A 29 17.12 20.61 3.88
C GLY A 29 18.12 19.75 3.11
N THR A 30 19.16 19.19 3.76
CA THR A 30 20.10 18.29 3.10
C THR A 30 19.46 16.94 2.80
N ILE A 31 19.56 16.47 1.55
CA ILE A 31 19.21 15.11 1.13
C ILE A 31 20.47 14.35 0.77
N VAL A 32 20.60 13.14 1.31
CA VAL A 32 21.66 12.19 0.99
C VAL A 32 21.04 10.91 0.43
N GLU A 33 21.49 10.45 -0.72
CA GLU A 33 20.96 9.26 -1.40
C GLU A 33 22.09 8.36 -1.91
N LEU A 34 21.98 7.06 -1.69
CA LEU A 34 22.91 6.08 -2.23
C LEU A 34 22.68 5.86 -3.72
N VAL A 35 23.76 5.91 -4.50
CA VAL A 35 23.80 5.49 -5.91
C VAL A 35 24.75 4.32 -6.11
N TYR A 36 24.50 3.52 -7.13
CA TYR A 36 25.30 2.36 -7.50
C TYR A 36 25.52 2.27 -9.01
N ASP A 37 26.78 2.35 -9.42
CA ASP A 37 27.20 2.05 -10.79
C ASP A 37 27.57 0.57 -10.89
N ALA A 38 26.75 -0.21 -11.59
CA ALA A 38 26.97 -1.64 -11.80
C ALA A 38 28.17 -1.93 -12.73
N GLY A 39 28.46 -1.04 -13.68
CA GLY A 39 29.57 -1.18 -14.63
C GLY A 39 30.92 -1.00 -13.94
N GLU A 40 31.03 0.02 -13.07
CA GLU A 40 32.24 0.25 -12.27
C GLU A 40 32.26 -0.54 -10.96
N ARG A 41 31.13 -1.15 -10.56
CA ARG A 41 30.90 -1.79 -9.26
C ARG A 41 31.25 -0.85 -8.10
N LYS A 42 30.79 0.39 -8.17
CA LYS A 42 31.03 1.43 -7.16
C LYS A 42 29.74 1.99 -6.62
N THR A 43 29.76 2.29 -5.33
CA THR A 43 28.71 3.04 -4.64
C THR A 43 29.21 4.43 -4.28
N ALA A 44 28.30 5.38 -4.17
CA ALA A 44 28.58 6.73 -3.72
C ALA A 44 27.35 7.37 -3.07
N LEU A 45 27.53 8.50 -2.40
CA LEU A 45 26.44 9.28 -1.84
C LEU A 45 26.22 10.54 -2.68
N VAL A 46 25.03 10.66 -3.25
CA VAL A 46 24.52 11.92 -3.80
C VAL A 46 24.12 12.81 -2.63
N VAL A 47 24.56 14.05 -2.62
CA VAL A 47 24.25 15.05 -1.60
C VAL A 47 23.66 16.28 -2.27
N SER A 48 22.45 16.66 -1.87
CA SER A 48 21.84 17.94 -2.25
C SER A 48 21.57 18.77 -1.01
N ARG A 49 22.11 20.00 -0.98
CA ARG A 49 21.94 20.94 0.15
C ARG A 49 21.01 22.11 -0.19
N HIS A 50 20.84 22.42 -1.47
CA HIS A 50 20.08 23.59 -1.92
C HIS A 50 19.41 23.33 -3.27
N ASN A 51 18.08 23.44 -3.32
CA ASN A 51 17.28 23.52 -4.56
C ASN A 51 17.66 22.49 -5.65
N GLY A 52 17.89 21.24 -5.26
CA GLY A 52 18.19 20.15 -6.18
C GLY A 52 19.64 20.06 -6.66
N LEU A 53 20.48 21.09 -6.49
CA LEU A 53 21.91 21.02 -6.83
C LEU A 53 22.58 19.91 -6.04
N TRP A 54 23.43 19.11 -6.71
CA TRP A 54 23.98 17.90 -6.12
C TRP A 54 25.49 17.75 -6.33
N ASN A 55 26.12 17.03 -5.41
CA ASN A 55 27.46 16.46 -5.55
C ASN A 55 27.40 14.95 -5.33
N ILE A 56 28.38 14.22 -5.85
CA ILE A 56 28.58 12.80 -5.56
C ILE A 56 29.83 12.67 -4.71
N GLU A 57 29.68 12.18 -3.49
CA GLU A 57 30.71 12.13 -2.46
C GLU A 57 30.87 10.70 -1.91
N GLN A 58 32.08 10.35 -1.47
CA GLN A 58 32.37 9.07 -0.80
C GLN A 58 32.23 9.15 0.73
N GLU A 59 32.11 10.37 1.25
CA GLU A 59 31.93 10.67 2.65
C GLU A 59 31.20 12.00 2.77
N VAL A 60 30.21 12.07 3.65
CA VAL A 60 29.43 13.28 3.88
C VAL A 60 29.34 13.52 5.38
N ARG A 61 29.70 14.72 5.83
CA ARG A 61 29.40 15.15 7.19
C ARG A 61 28.13 15.97 7.20
N ILE A 62 27.20 15.60 8.06
CA ILE A 62 25.93 16.31 8.28
C ILE A 62 25.98 17.14 9.56
N GLU A 63 25.00 18.03 9.75
CA GLU A 63 24.93 18.97 10.88
C GLU A 63 25.05 18.31 12.27
N THR A 64 24.57 17.07 12.41
CA THR A 64 24.69 16.28 13.66
C THR A 64 26.13 15.88 14.01
N GLY A 65 27.10 16.13 13.12
CA GLY A 65 28.49 15.70 13.22
C GLY A 65 28.71 14.25 12.77
N GLU A 66 27.66 13.55 12.34
CA GLU A 66 27.77 12.18 11.82
C GLU A 66 28.48 12.16 10.47
N ARG A 67 29.39 11.18 10.33
CA ARG A 67 30.11 10.87 9.09
C ARG A 67 29.37 9.78 8.34
N LEU A 68 28.65 10.12 7.27
CA LEU A 68 27.93 9.19 6.42
C LEU A 68 28.85 8.66 5.32
N VAL A 69 28.79 7.36 5.04
CA VAL A 69 29.55 6.69 3.97
C VAL A 69 28.63 5.77 3.17
N PRO A 70 28.90 5.52 1.88
CA PRO A 70 28.08 4.61 1.09
C PRO A 70 28.19 3.17 1.61
N TYR A 71 27.15 2.37 1.40
CA TYR A 71 27.24 0.93 1.57
C TYR A 71 28.26 0.33 0.61
N SER A 72 28.88 -0.79 1.00
CA SER A 72 29.79 -1.50 0.10
C SER A 72 29.08 -1.92 -1.20
N PRO A 73 29.73 -1.80 -2.37
CA PRO A 73 29.22 -2.35 -3.62
C PRO A 73 29.12 -3.88 -3.62
N LEU A 74 29.74 -4.55 -2.63
CA LEU A 74 29.62 -5.99 -2.40
C LEU A 74 28.45 -6.37 -1.47
N ASN A 75 27.63 -5.40 -1.05
CA ASN A 75 26.41 -5.71 -0.32
C ASN A 75 25.53 -6.64 -1.17
N ASN A 76 25.15 -7.79 -0.61
CA ASN A 76 24.47 -8.86 -1.36
C ASN A 76 23.16 -8.40 -2.03
N LEU A 77 22.40 -7.49 -1.41
CA LEU A 77 21.13 -7.01 -1.95
C LEU A 77 21.33 -6.02 -3.11
N ILE A 78 22.43 -5.27 -3.10
CA ILE A 78 22.81 -4.34 -4.18
C ILE A 78 23.45 -5.11 -5.34
N ALA A 79 24.45 -5.94 -5.04
CA ALA A 79 25.25 -6.64 -6.04
C ALA A 79 24.44 -7.66 -6.88
N ASN A 80 23.34 -8.19 -6.34
CA ASN A 80 22.46 -9.14 -7.03
C ASN A 80 21.16 -8.49 -7.54
N GLU A 81 21.10 -7.15 -7.62
CA GLU A 81 19.93 -6.41 -8.11
C GLU A 81 18.62 -6.72 -7.36
N CYS A 82 18.70 -7.20 -6.11
CA CYS A 82 17.51 -7.40 -5.28
C CYS A 82 16.87 -6.05 -4.91
N VAL A 83 17.71 -5.04 -4.68
CA VAL A 83 17.32 -3.64 -4.57
C VAL A 83 17.92 -2.86 -5.72
N LEU A 84 17.09 -2.16 -6.49
CA LEU A 84 17.58 -1.32 -7.57
C LEU A 84 17.86 0.10 -7.07
N LEU A 85 18.94 0.69 -7.56
CA LEU A 85 19.35 2.06 -7.22
C LEU A 85 19.54 2.86 -8.53
N PRO A 86 19.48 4.21 -8.47
CA PRO A 86 20.07 5.05 -9.50
C PRO A 86 21.57 4.81 -9.58
N SER A 87 22.14 5.01 -10.77
CA SER A 87 23.60 5.01 -10.96
C SER A 87 24.20 6.41 -10.81
N THR A 88 23.39 7.44 -11.09
CA THR A 88 23.78 8.85 -10.99
C THR A 88 22.52 9.71 -10.85
N VAL A 89 22.69 11.03 -10.93
CA VAL A 89 21.59 12.00 -11.03
C VAL A 89 21.57 12.54 -12.45
N THR A 90 20.39 12.68 -13.03
CA THR A 90 20.19 13.33 -14.33
C THR A 90 19.08 14.35 -14.19
N ASP A 91 19.25 15.54 -14.77
CA ASP A 91 18.19 16.54 -14.75
C ASP A 91 16.89 15.97 -15.34
N TYR A 92 15.78 16.16 -14.63
CA TYR A 92 14.46 15.67 -15.06
C TYR A 92 13.74 16.69 -15.95
N GLY A 93 14.24 17.92 -16.05
CA GLY A 93 13.60 19.00 -16.77
C GLY A 93 12.39 19.52 -16.01
N SER A 94 11.19 19.21 -16.50
CA SER A 94 9.92 19.61 -15.87
C SER A 94 9.14 18.40 -15.37
N LYS A 95 8.22 18.62 -14.42
CA LYS A 95 7.40 17.56 -13.84
C LYS A 95 6.50 16.94 -14.90
N GLU A 96 5.96 17.75 -15.81
CA GLU A 96 5.11 17.33 -16.93
C GLU A 96 5.89 16.40 -17.87
N ARG A 97 7.10 16.79 -18.28
CA ARG A 97 7.95 15.95 -19.14
C ARG A 97 8.31 14.63 -18.45
N LEU A 98 8.64 14.68 -17.16
CA LEU A 98 8.95 13.48 -16.40
C LEU A 98 7.73 12.53 -16.31
N LEU A 99 6.53 13.07 -16.09
CA LEU A 99 5.28 12.30 -16.11
C LEU A 99 5.01 11.66 -17.48
N GLU A 100 5.23 12.40 -18.58
CA GLU A 100 5.10 11.88 -19.94
C GLU A 100 6.07 10.73 -20.22
N GLU A 101 7.33 10.86 -19.80
CA GLU A 101 8.35 9.82 -19.96
C GLU A 101 8.01 8.56 -19.13
N ILE A 102 7.53 8.73 -17.90
CA ILE A 102 7.06 7.61 -17.05
C ILE A 102 5.85 6.93 -17.69
N ALA A 103 4.84 7.69 -18.10
CA ALA A 103 3.65 7.14 -18.73
C ALA A 103 4.00 6.38 -20.02
N ALA A 104 4.84 6.96 -20.88
CA ALA A 104 5.30 6.30 -22.11
C ALA A 104 6.06 5.00 -21.83
N PHE A 105 6.89 4.96 -20.79
CA PHE A 105 7.60 3.74 -20.36
C PHE A 105 6.63 2.67 -19.86
N ILE A 106 5.71 3.02 -18.96
CA ILE A 106 4.70 2.10 -18.42
C ILE A 106 3.84 1.55 -19.56
N HIS A 107 3.34 2.45 -20.41
CA HIS A 107 2.55 2.13 -21.58
C HIS A 107 3.29 1.10 -22.44
N ARG A 108 4.54 1.36 -22.84
CA ARG A 108 5.29 0.48 -23.75
C ARG A 108 5.37 -0.98 -23.27
N TYR A 109 5.53 -1.20 -21.96
CA TYR A 109 5.87 -2.52 -21.42
C TYR A 109 4.72 -3.25 -20.73
N THR A 110 3.64 -2.55 -20.35
CA THR A 110 2.51 -3.13 -19.63
C THR A 110 1.19 -2.68 -20.23
N ASP A 111 0.21 -3.57 -20.20
CA ASP A 111 -1.15 -3.28 -20.63
C ASP A 111 -2.02 -2.93 -19.41
N LEU A 112 -2.42 -1.66 -19.27
CA LEU A 112 -3.17 -1.12 -18.12
C LEU A 112 -4.40 -0.32 -18.54
N SER A 113 -5.49 -0.38 -17.78
CA SER A 113 -6.61 0.55 -17.95
C SER A 113 -6.10 2.00 -18.03
N PRO A 114 -6.64 2.84 -18.95
CA PRO A 114 -6.14 4.21 -19.10
C PRO A 114 -6.16 4.99 -17.79
N GLN A 115 -7.14 4.73 -16.92
CA GLN A 115 -7.22 5.32 -15.59
C GLN A 115 -6.11 4.81 -14.68
N PHE A 116 -5.86 3.49 -14.64
CA PHE A 116 -4.80 2.94 -13.80
C PHE A 116 -3.40 3.30 -14.27
N GLU A 117 -3.17 3.49 -15.57
CA GLU A 117 -1.89 4.00 -16.10
C GLU A 117 -1.57 5.40 -15.55
N LYS A 118 -2.59 6.26 -15.37
CA LYS A 118 -2.45 7.56 -14.71
C LYS A 118 -2.12 7.41 -13.23
N PHE A 119 -2.85 6.57 -12.50
CA PHE A 119 -2.56 6.28 -11.09
C PHE A 119 -1.14 5.74 -10.91
N ALA A 120 -0.71 4.80 -11.76
CA ALA A 120 0.62 4.22 -11.74
C ALA A 120 1.71 5.26 -12.01
N THR A 121 1.52 6.14 -13.00
CA THR A 121 2.45 7.23 -13.33
C THR A 121 2.68 8.15 -12.13
N TYR A 122 1.61 8.64 -11.48
CA TYR A 122 1.74 9.48 -10.29
C TYR A 122 2.25 8.70 -9.07
N TYR A 123 1.93 7.41 -8.98
CA TYR A 123 2.40 6.57 -7.90
C TYR A 123 3.91 6.40 -7.95
N VAL A 124 4.50 6.31 -9.14
CA VAL A 124 5.96 6.35 -9.31
C VAL A 124 6.53 7.61 -8.67
N LEU A 125 6.06 8.82 -9.05
CA LEU A 125 6.51 10.06 -8.41
C LEU A 125 6.32 10.05 -6.89
N LEU A 126 5.15 9.57 -6.42
CA LEU A 126 4.85 9.44 -5.00
C LEU A 126 5.91 8.62 -4.28
N THR A 127 6.37 7.49 -4.85
CA THR A 127 7.38 6.66 -4.19
C THR A 127 8.69 7.42 -3.91
N TRP A 128 9.06 8.36 -4.78
CA TRP A 128 10.28 9.18 -4.67
C TRP A 128 10.18 10.31 -3.66
N VAL A 129 8.99 10.65 -3.19
CA VAL A 129 8.77 11.66 -2.13
C VAL A 129 7.87 11.13 -1.02
N HIS A 130 7.71 9.82 -0.91
CA HIS A 130 6.75 9.16 -0.01
C HIS A 130 6.98 9.50 1.46
N ASP A 131 8.22 9.83 1.80
CA ASP A 131 8.63 10.23 3.14
C ASP A 131 8.27 11.70 3.45
N ALA A 132 7.61 12.43 2.55
CA ALA A 132 6.91 13.69 2.86
C ALA A 132 5.52 13.45 3.48
N PHE A 133 4.97 12.25 3.32
CA PHE A 133 3.62 11.91 3.77
C PHE A 133 3.65 11.02 5.02
N ASN A 134 2.52 10.98 5.73
CA ASN A 134 2.30 10.07 6.85
C ASN A 134 1.60 8.78 6.42
N GLU A 135 0.83 8.83 5.33
CA GLU A 135 0.03 7.72 4.83
C GLU A 135 0.16 7.56 3.33
N LEU A 136 0.22 6.31 2.87
CA LEU A 136 0.42 5.95 1.49
C LEU A 136 -0.63 4.94 1.03
N PRO A 137 -1.16 5.07 -0.20
CA PRO A 137 -1.85 3.99 -0.87
C PRO A 137 -0.85 2.92 -1.30
N TYR A 138 -1.37 1.73 -1.62
CA TYR A 138 -0.62 0.69 -2.30
C TYR A 138 -1.20 0.47 -3.69
N LEU A 139 -0.35 0.03 -4.63
CA LEU A 139 -0.84 -0.48 -5.91
C LEU A 139 -1.05 -1.99 -5.83
N ARG A 140 -2.11 -2.48 -6.47
CA ARG A 140 -2.41 -3.90 -6.58
C ARG A 140 -2.74 -4.29 -8.02
N PHE A 141 -2.15 -5.39 -8.45
CA PHE A 141 -2.54 -6.13 -9.63
C PHE A 141 -3.32 -7.37 -9.20
N ARG A 142 -4.60 -7.46 -9.58
CA ARG A 142 -5.49 -8.58 -9.25
C ARG A 142 -5.95 -9.29 -10.51
N GLY A 143 -5.98 -10.62 -10.49
CA GLY A 143 -6.46 -11.43 -11.62
C GLY A 143 -5.79 -12.80 -11.74
N ASP A 144 -6.26 -13.61 -12.67
CA ASP A 144 -5.83 -15.00 -12.86
C ASP A 144 -4.42 -15.16 -13.41
N TYR A 145 -3.93 -16.40 -13.51
CA TYR A 145 -2.62 -16.68 -14.12
C TYR A 145 -2.56 -16.19 -15.58
N GLY A 146 -1.41 -15.68 -16.01
CA GLY A 146 -1.19 -15.26 -17.41
C GLY A 146 -1.76 -13.90 -17.80
N THR A 147 -2.29 -13.13 -16.85
CA THR A 147 -2.98 -11.84 -17.09
C THR A 147 -2.07 -10.61 -17.11
N GLY A 148 -0.76 -10.76 -16.89
CA GLY A 148 0.21 -9.66 -16.96
C GLY A 148 0.60 -9.01 -15.62
N LYS A 149 0.13 -9.53 -14.47
CA LYS A 149 0.48 -8.99 -13.13
C LYS A 149 1.99 -8.85 -12.88
N THR A 150 2.75 -9.94 -13.06
CA THR A 150 4.21 -9.96 -12.88
C THR A 150 4.90 -8.92 -13.78
N ARG A 151 4.40 -8.73 -15.00
CA ARG A 151 4.92 -7.73 -15.94
C ARG A 151 4.64 -6.30 -15.47
N GLY A 152 3.45 -6.03 -14.95
CA GLY A 152 3.12 -4.73 -14.35
C GLY A 152 3.98 -4.43 -13.12
N LEU A 153 4.16 -5.43 -12.24
CA LEU A 153 5.07 -5.36 -11.10
C LEU A 153 6.51 -5.05 -11.51
N MET A 154 7.05 -5.77 -12.48
CA MET A 154 8.42 -5.57 -12.97
C MET A 154 8.59 -4.20 -13.64
N THR A 155 7.64 -3.79 -14.48
CA THR A 155 7.71 -2.52 -15.20
C THR A 155 7.64 -1.35 -14.23
N ILE A 156 6.53 -1.18 -13.52
CA ILE A 156 6.32 -0.02 -12.63
C ILE A 156 7.30 -0.08 -11.46
N GLY A 157 7.47 -1.25 -10.86
CA GLY A 157 8.38 -1.45 -9.74
C GLY A 157 9.81 -1.06 -10.09
N SER A 158 10.28 -1.34 -11.32
CA SER A 158 11.66 -1.01 -11.71
C SER A 158 11.99 0.48 -11.66
N ILE A 159 11.00 1.37 -11.74
CA ILE A 159 11.21 2.83 -11.69
C ILE A 159 10.76 3.48 -10.38
N CYS A 160 10.24 2.69 -9.44
CA CYS A 160 9.93 3.19 -8.10
C CYS A 160 11.18 3.51 -7.29
N TYR A 161 11.00 4.20 -6.16
CA TYR A 161 12.08 4.50 -5.22
C TYR A 161 12.57 3.22 -4.52
N LYS A 162 13.86 2.90 -4.73
CA LYS A 162 14.59 1.77 -4.12
C LYS A 162 13.78 0.48 -4.13
N PRO A 163 13.33 0.00 -5.30
CA PRO A 163 12.42 -1.11 -5.37
C PRO A 163 13.13 -2.38 -4.94
N PHE A 164 12.49 -3.13 -4.06
CA PHE A 164 12.90 -4.43 -3.58
C PHE A 164 11.92 -5.48 -4.11
N PHE A 165 12.43 -6.40 -4.92
CA PHE A 165 11.64 -7.47 -5.51
C PHE A 165 11.66 -8.69 -4.60
N ALA A 166 10.48 -9.13 -4.17
CA ALA A 166 10.29 -10.36 -3.42
C ALA A 166 9.15 -11.18 -4.03
N SER A 167 9.21 -12.50 -3.85
CA SER A 167 8.17 -13.43 -4.29
C SER A 167 7.67 -14.25 -3.10
N GLY A 168 6.48 -14.82 -3.24
CA GLY A 168 5.91 -15.74 -2.24
C GLY A 168 6.75 -16.99 -1.96
N ALA A 169 7.76 -17.30 -2.78
CA ALA A 169 8.73 -18.37 -2.55
C ALA A 169 9.81 -18.01 -1.50
N SER A 170 9.94 -16.74 -1.15
CA SER A 170 10.94 -16.27 -0.18
C SER A 170 10.41 -16.32 1.25
N THR A 171 11.29 -16.60 2.22
CA THR A 171 10.92 -16.39 3.63
C THR A 171 10.63 -14.90 3.89
N VAL A 172 9.74 -14.60 4.84
CA VAL A 172 9.32 -13.20 5.08
C VAL A 172 10.37 -12.38 5.84
N SER A 173 11.30 -13.03 6.56
CA SER A 173 12.32 -12.35 7.38
C SER A 173 13.22 -11.38 6.59
N PRO A 174 13.80 -11.77 5.43
CA PRO A 174 14.51 -10.84 4.54
C PRO A 174 13.72 -9.60 4.14
N ILE A 175 12.39 -9.69 4.01
CA ILE A 175 11.53 -8.55 3.66
C ILE A 175 11.55 -7.51 4.78
N PHE A 176 11.43 -7.93 6.04
CA PHE A 176 11.51 -7.03 7.20
C PHE A 176 12.86 -6.30 7.26
N HIS A 177 13.96 -7.03 7.13
CA HIS A 177 15.30 -6.44 7.16
C HIS A 177 15.56 -5.47 5.99
N THR A 178 15.08 -5.81 4.80
CA THR A 178 15.29 -4.98 3.61
C THR A 178 14.48 -3.69 3.70
N LEU A 179 13.21 -3.77 4.11
CA LEU A 179 12.38 -2.59 4.33
C LEU A 179 12.96 -1.66 5.40
N ASP A 180 13.40 -2.21 6.54
CA ASP A 180 13.98 -1.43 7.63
C ASP A 180 15.30 -0.76 7.24
N THR A 181 16.13 -1.44 6.43
CA THR A 181 17.43 -0.91 5.99
C THR A 181 17.32 0.09 4.85
N PHE A 182 16.51 -0.21 3.81
CA PHE A 182 16.48 0.56 2.57
C PHE A 182 15.34 1.59 2.51
N GLY A 183 14.24 1.38 3.24
CA GLY A 183 13.09 2.30 3.26
C GLY A 183 12.47 2.54 1.88
N GLY A 184 12.50 1.53 1.01
CA GLY A 184 12.09 1.62 -0.40
C GLY A 184 10.71 1.03 -0.70
N THR A 185 10.47 0.77 -1.98
CA THR A 185 9.22 0.19 -2.47
C THR A 185 9.30 -1.34 -2.44
N LEU A 186 8.44 -2.03 -1.69
CA LEU A 186 8.34 -3.49 -1.82
C LEU A 186 7.45 -3.84 -3.02
N VAL A 187 8.04 -4.57 -3.97
CA VAL A 187 7.36 -5.17 -5.11
C VAL A 187 7.22 -6.65 -4.82
N PHE A 188 5.99 -7.10 -4.58
CA PHE A 188 5.72 -8.45 -4.10
C PHE A 188 4.79 -9.21 -5.06
N ASP A 189 5.33 -10.25 -5.70
CA ASP A 189 4.54 -11.15 -6.55
C ASP A 189 4.07 -12.38 -5.76
N GLU A 190 2.92 -12.93 -6.17
CA GLU A 190 2.27 -14.09 -5.55
C GLU A 190 1.97 -13.90 -4.05
N ALA A 191 1.28 -12.81 -3.70
CA ALA A 191 0.90 -12.55 -2.32
C ALA A 191 -0.17 -13.50 -1.75
N ASP A 192 -0.80 -14.33 -2.60
CA ASP A 192 -1.70 -15.42 -2.20
C ASP A 192 -0.91 -16.61 -1.68
N LEU A 193 -0.20 -16.40 -0.56
CA LEU A 193 0.61 -17.43 0.06
C LEU A 193 -0.26 -18.60 0.53
N ARG A 194 0.11 -19.82 0.11
CA ARG A 194 -0.54 -21.07 0.53
C ARG A 194 -0.34 -21.41 2.01
N PHE A 195 0.67 -20.82 2.67
CA PHE A 195 1.02 -21.07 4.06
C PHE A 195 0.51 -19.97 5.00
N SER A 196 -0.19 -20.37 6.07
CA SER A 196 -0.86 -19.46 7.02
C SER A 196 0.09 -18.47 7.71
N ASP A 197 1.28 -18.93 8.10
CA ASP A 197 2.20 -18.12 8.90
C ASP A 197 2.88 -17.03 8.07
N ALA A 198 3.28 -17.38 6.84
CA ALA A 198 3.83 -16.41 5.90
C ALA A 198 2.77 -15.38 5.49
N LYS A 199 1.51 -15.82 5.27
CA LYS A 199 0.36 -14.93 5.03
C LYS A 199 0.17 -13.94 6.19
N ALA A 200 0.23 -14.40 7.44
CA ALA A 200 0.05 -13.55 8.61
C ALA A 200 1.16 -12.48 8.72
N ASP A 201 2.42 -12.83 8.46
CA ASP A 201 3.53 -11.86 8.50
C ASP A 201 3.46 -10.83 7.37
N ILE A 202 3.05 -11.22 6.15
CA ILE A 202 2.79 -10.28 5.05
C ILE A 202 1.64 -9.33 5.40
N VAL A 203 0.54 -9.83 5.97
CA VAL A 203 -0.57 -8.99 6.44
C VAL A 203 -0.08 -7.97 7.49
N LYS A 204 0.84 -8.35 8.40
CA LYS A 204 1.44 -7.39 9.35
C LYS A 204 2.27 -6.32 8.63
N ILE A 205 3.08 -6.69 7.63
CA ILE A 205 3.85 -5.73 6.82
C ILE A 205 2.91 -4.74 6.14
N LEU A 206 1.84 -5.22 5.51
CA LEU A 206 0.90 -4.37 4.78
C LEU A 206 0.09 -3.48 5.73
N ASN A 207 -0.36 -4.01 6.86
CA ASN A 207 -1.14 -3.27 7.86
C ASN A 207 -0.35 -2.16 8.55
N ASN A 208 0.93 -2.39 8.86
CA ASN A 208 1.79 -1.43 9.56
C ASN A 208 2.66 -0.60 8.61
N GLY A 209 2.71 -0.96 7.33
CA GLY A 209 3.57 -0.30 6.33
C GLY A 209 2.95 0.91 5.63
N ASN A 210 1.65 1.17 5.83
CA ASN A 210 0.94 2.21 5.09
C ASN A 210 0.93 3.54 5.85
N VAL A 211 1.13 3.51 7.17
CA VAL A 211 1.19 4.66 8.07
C VAL A 211 2.56 4.73 8.73
N ARG A 212 3.16 5.92 8.81
CA ARG A 212 4.45 6.11 9.47
C ARG A 212 4.35 5.91 10.99
N GLY A 213 5.40 5.34 11.57
CA GLY A 213 5.58 5.32 13.04
C GLY A 213 5.06 4.05 13.73
N LEU A 214 4.60 3.06 12.97
CA LEU A 214 4.16 1.76 13.49
C LEU A 214 5.18 0.67 13.14
N PRO A 215 6.21 0.43 13.97
CA PRO A 215 7.17 -0.64 13.73
C PRO A 215 6.54 -2.01 14.03
N VAL A 216 7.01 -3.05 13.34
CA VAL A 216 6.67 -4.44 13.64
C VAL A 216 7.73 -5.03 14.56
N LEU A 217 7.33 -5.40 15.77
CA LEU A 217 8.22 -6.05 16.73
C LEU A 217 8.38 -7.54 16.39
N ARG A 218 9.62 -8.00 16.26
CA ARG A 218 9.94 -9.42 16.17
C ARG A 218 11.12 -9.75 17.06
N THR A 219 11.13 -10.95 17.62
CA THR A 219 12.27 -11.44 18.38
C THR A 219 13.38 -11.90 17.42
N VAL A 220 14.59 -11.38 17.62
CA VAL A 220 15.80 -11.81 16.92
C VAL A 220 16.72 -12.49 17.93
N VAL A 221 17.24 -13.66 17.57
CA VAL A 221 18.21 -14.38 18.39
C VAL A 221 19.59 -13.80 18.10
N THR A 222 20.25 -13.25 19.13
CA THR A 222 21.61 -12.72 18.98
C THR A 222 22.63 -13.85 18.83
N ARG A 223 23.87 -13.52 18.47
CA ARG A 223 24.98 -14.51 18.47
C ARG A 223 25.21 -15.15 19.85
N ALA A 224 24.83 -14.46 20.93
CA ALA A 224 24.87 -14.96 22.30
C ALA A 224 23.66 -15.84 22.68
N LYS A 225 22.78 -16.16 21.71
CA LYS A 225 21.50 -16.88 21.90
C LYS A 225 20.50 -16.17 22.82
N GLU A 226 20.62 -14.86 22.95
CA GLU A 226 19.66 -14.04 23.70
C GLU A 226 18.51 -13.62 22.78
N PHE A 227 17.29 -13.59 23.33
CA PHE A 227 16.11 -13.11 22.64
C PHE A 227 16.04 -11.58 22.75
N ASN A 228 16.29 -10.87 21.66
CA ASN A 228 16.22 -9.41 21.61
C ASN A 228 15.02 -8.96 20.78
N PRO A 229 14.05 -8.20 21.32
CA PRO A 229 13.00 -7.59 20.53
C PRO A 229 13.62 -6.55 19.58
N HIS A 230 13.41 -6.74 18.28
CA HIS A 230 13.82 -5.81 17.24
C HIS A 230 12.60 -5.16 16.61
N ALA A 231 12.64 -3.83 16.48
CA ALA A 231 11.59 -3.03 15.88
C ALA A 231 11.91 -2.78 14.41
N PHE A 232 11.19 -3.46 13.52
CA PHE A 232 11.34 -3.30 12.07
C PHE A 232 10.43 -2.19 11.54
N HIS A 233 11.01 -1.20 10.87
CA HIS A 233 10.27 -0.16 10.15
C HIS A 233 9.88 -0.68 8.77
N VAL A 234 8.58 -0.85 8.54
CA VAL A 234 8.04 -1.38 7.28
C VAL A 234 7.25 -0.33 6.49
N TYR A 235 7.28 0.92 6.94
CA TYR A 235 6.63 2.05 6.27
C TYR A 235 7.25 2.27 4.89
N GLY A 236 6.40 2.43 3.88
CA GLY A 236 6.82 2.77 2.54
C GLY A 236 5.87 2.25 1.47
N PRO A 237 6.10 2.64 0.20
CA PRO A 237 5.26 2.27 -0.93
C PRO A 237 5.28 0.75 -1.17
N LYS A 238 4.18 0.20 -1.68
CA LYS A 238 4.04 -1.23 -2.01
C LYS A 238 3.32 -1.44 -3.33
N ILE A 239 3.79 -2.42 -4.12
CA ILE A 239 3.11 -2.89 -5.33
C ILE A 239 2.96 -4.40 -5.19
N ILE A 240 1.72 -4.88 -5.20
CA ILE A 240 1.39 -6.27 -4.87
C ILE A 240 0.69 -6.95 -6.05
N GLY A 241 1.15 -8.13 -6.43
CA GLY A 241 0.46 -9.03 -7.37
C GLY A 241 -0.25 -10.13 -6.61
N MET A 242 -1.54 -10.30 -6.87
CA MET A 242 -2.35 -11.36 -6.26
C MET A 242 -3.50 -11.80 -7.16
N ARG A 243 -4.17 -12.89 -6.80
CA ARG A 243 -5.28 -13.51 -7.50
C ARG A 243 -6.59 -13.10 -6.86
N GLU A 244 -6.66 -13.14 -5.54
CA GLU A 244 -7.87 -12.91 -4.76
C GLU A 244 -7.72 -11.72 -3.81
N SER A 245 -8.84 -11.25 -3.28
CA SER A 245 -8.88 -10.20 -2.26
C SER A 245 -8.47 -10.72 -0.88
N PHE A 246 -7.94 -9.84 -0.03
CA PHE A 246 -7.84 -10.12 1.40
C PHE A 246 -9.23 -10.15 2.03
N GLU A 247 -9.40 -11.03 3.03
CA GLU A 247 -10.62 -11.07 3.84
C GLU A 247 -10.80 -9.81 4.71
N ASP A 248 -9.69 -9.19 5.12
CA ASP A 248 -9.69 -7.97 5.94
C ASP A 248 -9.98 -6.74 5.07
N ARG A 249 -11.17 -6.16 5.25
CA ARG A 249 -11.60 -4.97 4.54
C ARG A 249 -10.77 -3.73 4.86
N ALA A 250 -10.22 -3.63 6.08
CA ALA A 250 -9.35 -2.51 6.41
C ALA A 250 -8.05 -2.58 5.58
N LEU A 251 -7.58 -3.80 5.30
CA LEU A 251 -6.50 -4.05 4.36
C LEU A 251 -6.91 -3.80 2.91
N GLU A 252 -8.06 -4.28 2.46
CA GLU A 252 -8.56 -4.03 1.10
C GLU A 252 -8.68 -2.54 0.75
N SER A 253 -9.14 -1.72 1.70
CA SER A 253 -9.24 -0.27 1.49
C SER A 253 -7.90 0.41 1.18
N ARG A 254 -6.78 -0.32 1.34
CA ARG A 254 -5.43 0.20 1.12
C ARG A 254 -4.94 0.20 -0.32
N PHE A 255 -5.67 -0.44 -1.23
CA PHE A 255 -5.20 -0.72 -2.57
C PHE A 255 -5.93 0.07 -3.64
N LEU A 256 -5.18 0.76 -4.48
CA LEU A 256 -5.59 1.12 -5.82
C LEU A 256 -5.38 -0.12 -6.69
N THR A 257 -6.45 -0.67 -7.24
CA THR A 257 -6.44 -2.01 -7.86
C THR A 257 -6.64 -1.93 -9.36
N GLU A 258 -5.77 -2.61 -10.11
CA GLU A 258 -5.99 -2.95 -11.51
C GLU A 258 -6.47 -4.40 -11.62
N GLU A 259 -7.65 -4.58 -12.21
CA GLU A 259 -8.14 -5.89 -12.63
C GLU A 259 -7.50 -6.29 -13.96
N THR A 260 -6.55 -7.20 -13.88
CA THR A 260 -5.81 -7.71 -15.05
C THR A 260 -6.58 -8.83 -15.75
N GLY A 261 -6.39 -8.95 -17.06
CA GLY A 261 -7.01 -10.03 -17.87
C GLY A 261 -8.43 -9.73 -18.37
N GLN A 262 -8.95 -8.52 -18.14
CA GLN A 262 -10.27 -8.10 -18.60
C GLN A 262 -10.33 -7.73 -20.10
N ARG A 263 -9.18 -7.74 -20.79
CA ARG A 263 -9.06 -7.29 -22.18
C ARG A 263 -7.92 -8.01 -22.91
N PRO A 264 -7.97 -8.10 -24.25
CA PRO A 264 -6.88 -8.66 -25.03
C PRO A 264 -5.63 -7.79 -24.90
N LEU A 265 -4.46 -8.41 -24.95
CA LEU A 265 -3.17 -7.72 -24.91
C LEU A 265 -3.10 -6.68 -26.03
N ARG A 266 -2.84 -5.42 -25.66
CA ARG A 266 -2.67 -4.35 -26.64
C ARG A 266 -1.55 -4.65 -27.63
N ALA A 267 -1.81 -4.37 -28.92
CA ALA A 267 -0.82 -4.50 -29.98
C ALA A 267 0.43 -3.66 -29.69
N GLY A 268 1.60 -4.20 -30.05
CA GLY A 268 2.90 -3.53 -29.88
C GLY A 268 3.57 -3.75 -28.52
N ILE A 269 2.93 -4.40 -27.55
CA ILE A 269 3.58 -4.81 -26.30
C ILE A 269 4.49 -6.03 -26.58
N PRO A 270 5.80 -5.96 -26.27
CA PRO A 270 6.71 -7.09 -26.49
C PRO A 270 6.32 -8.31 -25.63
N ILE A 271 6.22 -9.50 -26.23
CA ILE A 271 5.90 -10.75 -25.51
C ILE A 271 7.00 -11.13 -24.49
N HIS A 272 8.26 -10.87 -24.84
CA HIS A 272 9.40 -10.98 -23.94
C HIS A 272 9.86 -9.58 -23.52
N LEU A 273 10.21 -9.40 -22.23
CA LEU A 273 10.76 -8.13 -21.76
C LEU A 273 12.19 -7.96 -22.33
N PRO A 274 12.44 -6.91 -23.13
CA PRO A 274 13.77 -6.69 -23.70
C PRO A 274 14.73 -6.09 -22.67
N ASP A 275 16.04 -6.24 -22.90
CA ASP A 275 17.09 -5.62 -22.07
C ASP A 275 16.98 -4.08 -22.04
N SER A 276 16.36 -3.49 -23.07
CA SER A 276 16.11 -2.05 -23.12
C SER A 276 15.28 -1.56 -21.93
N LEU A 277 14.39 -2.40 -21.37
CA LEU A 277 13.61 -2.05 -20.18
C LEU A 277 14.53 -1.72 -19.00
N LYS A 278 15.54 -2.54 -18.73
CA LYS A 278 16.46 -2.31 -17.61
C LYS A 278 17.22 -0.99 -17.76
N ARG A 279 17.67 -0.70 -18.98
CA ARG A 279 18.37 0.56 -19.30
C ARG A 279 17.46 1.77 -19.16
N GLU A 280 16.29 1.74 -19.79
CA GLU A 280 15.30 2.82 -19.75
C GLU A 280 14.80 3.07 -18.31
N ALA A 281 14.61 2.00 -17.53
CA ALA A 281 14.27 2.10 -16.12
C ALA A 281 15.38 2.78 -15.31
N LEU A 282 16.66 2.47 -15.57
CA LEU A 282 17.79 3.12 -14.91
C LEU A 282 17.86 4.62 -15.26
N GLU A 283 17.68 4.97 -16.53
CA GLU A 283 17.61 6.36 -16.99
C GLU A 283 16.50 7.14 -16.27
N LEU A 284 15.30 6.55 -16.17
CA LEU A 284 14.20 7.13 -15.40
C LEU A 284 14.52 7.24 -13.91
N ARG A 285 15.11 6.23 -13.27
CA ARG A 285 15.53 6.29 -11.86
C ARG A 285 16.51 7.43 -11.61
N ASN A 286 17.43 7.71 -12.54
CA ASN A 286 18.38 8.82 -12.42
C ASN A 286 17.68 10.20 -12.48
N LYS A 287 16.65 10.35 -13.33
CA LYS A 287 15.81 11.56 -13.38
C LYS A 287 14.92 11.70 -12.16
N LEU A 288 14.31 10.61 -11.72
CA LEU A 288 13.46 10.56 -10.54
C LEU A 288 14.24 10.86 -9.25
N LEU A 289 15.53 10.51 -9.21
CA LEU A 289 16.41 10.96 -8.14
C LEU A 289 16.53 12.49 -8.15
N HIS A 290 16.80 13.13 -9.29
CA HIS A 290 16.81 14.60 -9.35
C HIS A 290 15.46 15.22 -8.93
N PHE A 291 14.35 14.63 -9.37
CA PHE A 291 13.01 15.05 -8.93
C PHE A 291 12.87 15.05 -7.41
N ARG A 292 13.34 13.99 -6.73
CA ARG A 292 13.37 13.91 -5.27
C ARG A 292 14.23 15.01 -4.66
N LEU A 293 15.43 15.24 -5.17
CA LEU A 293 16.35 16.27 -4.64
C LEU A 293 15.73 17.68 -4.71
N VAL A 294 14.95 17.97 -5.75
CA VAL A 294 14.28 19.26 -5.95
C VAL A 294 13.00 19.39 -5.11
N ASN A 295 12.15 18.36 -5.08
CA ASN A 295 10.75 18.53 -4.66
C ASN A 295 10.44 17.99 -3.27
N ARG A 296 11.32 17.19 -2.66
CA ARG A 296 10.99 16.45 -1.43
C ARG A 296 10.56 17.34 -0.26
N PHE A 297 11.14 18.53 -0.10
CA PHE A 297 10.79 19.46 0.98
C PHE A 297 9.66 20.44 0.64
N SER A 298 9.29 20.58 -0.64
CA SER A 298 8.15 21.41 -1.07
C SER A 298 6.83 20.62 -1.11
N VAL A 299 6.91 19.30 -1.25
CA VAL A 299 5.74 18.41 -1.21
C VAL A 299 5.22 18.26 0.21
N ALA A 300 3.90 18.41 0.36
CA ALA A 300 3.16 18.14 1.59
C ALA A 300 1.76 17.62 1.26
N THR A 301 1.09 17.04 2.27
CA THR A 301 -0.33 16.71 2.18
C THR A 301 -1.15 17.98 1.95
N ASP A 302 -2.03 17.96 0.93
CA ASP A 302 -3.01 19.03 0.67
C ASP A 302 -4.41 18.58 1.12
N PRO A 303 -4.89 19.03 2.30
CA PRO A 303 -6.21 18.64 2.82
C PRO A 303 -7.38 19.13 1.95
N SER A 304 -7.17 20.13 1.09
CA SER A 304 -8.23 20.68 0.24
C SER A 304 -8.71 19.72 -0.85
N VAL A 305 -7.96 18.64 -1.09
CA VAL A 305 -8.26 17.63 -2.11
C VAL A 305 -9.28 16.58 -1.65
N VAL A 306 -9.58 16.55 -0.34
CA VAL A 306 -10.57 15.62 0.22
C VAL A 306 -11.97 15.95 -0.30
N THR A 307 -12.71 14.93 -0.76
CA THR A 307 -14.11 15.07 -1.18
C THR A 307 -15.05 14.27 -0.26
N PRO A 308 -16.22 14.80 0.14
CA PRO A 308 -17.16 14.05 0.97
C PRO A 308 -17.77 12.82 0.28
N GLU A 309 -17.66 12.71 -1.05
CA GLU A 309 -18.22 11.60 -1.84
C GLU A 309 -17.43 10.29 -1.70
N ILE A 310 -16.18 10.39 -1.28
CA ILE A 310 -15.30 9.23 -1.04
C ILE A 310 -15.35 8.86 0.46
N GLU A 311 -15.42 7.56 0.77
CA GLU A 311 -15.34 7.05 2.14
C GLU A 311 -14.07 7.60 2.82
N PRO A 312 -14.13 8.03 4.09
CA PRO A 312 -13.01 8.71 4.76
C PRO A 312 -11.67 7.97 4.66
N ARG A 313 -11.71 6.64 4.68
CA ARG A 313 -10.50 5.81 4.57
C ARG A 313 -9.90 5.87 3.17
N LEU A 314 -10.69 5.78 2.12
CA LEU A 314 -10.19 5.88 0.75
C LEU A 314 -9.65 7.30 0.46
N ASN A 315 -10.32 8.33 0.99
CA ASN A 315 -9.83 9.71 0.94
C ASN A 315 -8.44 9.85 1.57
N GLN A 316 -8.30 9.39 2.81
CA GLN A 316 -7.03 9.42 3.55
C GLN A 316 -5.88 8.76 2.77
N MET A 317 -6.21 7.74 1.99
CA MET A 317 -5.23 6.97 1.22
C MET A 317 -4.92 7.54 -0.15
N ALA A 318 -5.92 8.10 -0.83
CA ALA A 318 -5.72 8.80 -2.09
C ALA A 318 -5.03 10.17 -1.90
N LEU A 319 -5.12 10.75 -0.70
CA LEU A 319 -4.67 12.11 -0.42
C LEU A 319 -3.21 12.36 -0.79
N SER A 320 -2.29 11.46 -0.43
CA SER A 320 -0.87 11.63 -0.75
C SER A 320 -0.59 11.57 -2.26
N LEU A 321 -1.34 10.75 -2.99
CA LEU A 321 -1.24 10.67 -4.44
C LEU A 321 -1.84 11.91 -5.12
N LEU A 322 -3.05 12.31 -4.73
CA LEU A 322 -3.75 13.45 -5.33
C LEU A 322 -3.09 14.79 -5.00
N SER A 323 -2.40 14.90 -3.85
CA SER A 323 -1.58 16.07 -3.49
C SER A 323 -0.43 16.32 -4.47
N LEU A 324 -0.03 15.32 -5.26
CA LEU A 324 0.99 15.46 -6.30
C LEU A 324 0.42 15.86 -7.66
N VAL A 325 -0.90 15.94 -7.83
CA VAL A 325 -1.54 16.25 -9.11
C VAL A 325 -1.77 17.75 -9.20
N ASP A 326 -1.01 18.45 -10.05
CA ASP A 326 -1.11 19.91 -10.16
C ASP A 326 -2.34 20.36 -10.96
N SER A 327 -2.72 19.60 -11.99
CA SER A 327 -3.87 19.92 -12.85
C SER A 327 -5.20 19.65 -12.13
N PRO A 328 -6.05 20.67 -11.91
CA PRO A 328 -7.36 20.47 -11.29
C PRO A 328 -8.26 19.52 -12.08
N ALA A 329 -8.19 19.56 -13.41
CA ALA A 329 -8.98 18.69 -14.28
C ALA A 329 -8.57 17.22 -14.13
N LEU A 330 -7.26 16.94 -14.12
CA LEU A 330 -6.76 15.59 -13.93
C LEU A 330 -7.04 15.07 -12.51
N ARG A 331 -6.93 15.95 -11.51
CA ARG A 331 -7.29 15.63 -10.12
C ARG A 331 -8.75 15.23 -10.02
N ALA A 332 -9.66 15.98 -10.64
CA ALA A 332 -11.08 15.64 -10.70
C ALA A 332 -11.31 14.29 -11.40
N GLU A 333 -10.68 14.04 -12.54
CA GLU A 333 -10.79 12.76 -13.26
C GLU A 333 -10.34 11.56 -12.40
N MET A 334 -9.22 11.70 -11.68
CA MET A 334 -8.72 10.67 -10.77
C MET A 334 -9.66 10.48 -9.58
N THR A 335 -10.20 11.55 -9.01
CA THR A 335 -11.21 11.49 -7.95
C THR A 335 -12.47 10.73 -8.42
N ASP A 336 -12.98 11.02 -9.61
CA ASP A 336 -14.14 10.32 -10.17
C ASP A 336 -13.88 8.82 -10.37
N ALA A 337 -12.64 8.46 -10.74
CA ALA A 337 -12.25 7.06 -10.87
C ALA A 337 -12.25 6.34 -9.51
N LEU A 338 -11.81 7.01 -8.43
CA LEU A 338 -11.87 6.47 -7.07
C LEU A 338 -13.32 6.30 -6.60
N ILE A 339 -14.20 7.25 -6.92
CA ILE A 339 -15.64 7.18 -6.60
C ILE A 339 -16.28 5.97 -7.31
N ARG A 340 -15.99 5.77 -8.60
CA ARG A 340 -16.47 4.58 -9.34
C ARG A 340 -15.97 3.27 -8.73
N GLN A 341 -14.67 3.18 -8.42
CA GLN A 341 -14.09 2.00 -7.80
C GLN A 341 -14.73 1.70 -6.43
N GLN A 342 -15.05 2.74 -5.65
CA GLN A 342 -15.78 2.59 -4.40
C GLN A 342 -17.22 2.09 -4.63
N ALA A 343 -17.92 2.61 -5.64
CA ALA A 343 -19.27 2.18 -5.97
C ALA A 343 -19.31 0.68 -6.37
N ASP A 344 -18.34 0.23 -7.17
CA ASP A 344 -18.20 -1.19 -7.53
C ASP A 344 -17.97 -2.07 -6.28
N LEU A 345 -17.09 -1.63 -5.37
CA LEU A 345 -16.88 -2.31 -4.09
C LEU A 345 -18.13 -2.33 -3.21
N ILE A 346 -18.92 -1.26 -3.20
CA ILE A 346 -20.20 -1.22 -2.47
C ILE A 346 -21.19 -2.21 -3.08
N ASN A 347 -21.26 -2.29 -4.42
CA ASN A 347 -22.11 -3.23 -5.13
C ASN A 347 -21.71 -4.69 -4.86
N GLU A 348 -20.42 -5.02 -4.89
CA GLU A 348 -19.94 -6.35 -4.47
C GLU A 348 -20.33 -6.66 -3.01
N ARG A 349 -20.30 -5.64 -2.14
CA ARG A 349 -20.66 -5.79 -0.73
C ARG A 349 -22.16 -6.03 -0.52
N SER A 350 -23.03 -5.40 -1.30
CA SER A 350 -24.49 -5.57 -1.21
C SER A 350 -24.91 -7.01 -1.54
N GLN A 351 -24.10 -7.74 -2.32
CA GLN A 351 -24.33 -9.14 -2.69
C GLN A 351 -23.85 -10.16 -1.63
N THR A 352 -23.20 -9.71 -0.55
CA THR A 352 -22.73 -10.62 0.49
C THR A 352 -23.89 -11.17 1.34
N ILE A 353 -23.77 -12.39 1.87
CA ILE A 353 -24.75 -12.96 2.82
C ILE A 353 -25.05 -11.98 3.97
N ALA A 354 -24.03 -11.26 4.46
CA ALA A 354 -24.21 -10.29 5.53
C ALA A 354 -25.09 -9.11 5.11
N ALA A 355 -24.92 -8.59 3.89
CA ALA A 355 -25.76 -7.52 3.35
C ALA A 355 -27.19 -7.99 3.10
N GLN A 356 -27.38 -9.18 2.54
CA GLN A 356 -28.71 -9.75 2.31
C GLN A 356 -29.45 -10.04 3.62
N VAL A 357 -28.76 -10.56 4.65
CA VAL A 357 -29.32 -10.70 6.00
C VAL A 357 -29.68 -9.33 6.58
N LEU A 358 -28.86 -8.31 6.35
CA LEU A 358 -29.16 -6.94 6.78
C LEU A 358 -30.39 -6.37 6.06
N GLN A 359 -30.52 -6.56 4.75
CA GLN A 359 -31.69 -6.14 3.94
C GLN A 359 -32.97 -6.76 4.50
N VAL A 360 -32.98 -8.09 4.71
CA VAL A 360 -34.13 -8.80 5.29
C VAL A 360 -34.44 -8.28 6.70
N THR A 361 -33.42 -7.96 7.49
CA THR A 361 -33.59 -7.41 8.84
C THR A 361 -34.24 -6.02 8.80
N ILE A 362 -33.81 -5.15 7.88
CA ILE A 362 -34.37 -3.80 7.68
C ILE A 362 -35.86 -3.90 7.34
N GLU A 363 -36.21 -4.72 6.36
CA GLU A 363 -37.60 -4.90 5.93
C GLU A 363 -38.49 -5.49 7.02
N ALA A 364 -37.95 -6.37 7.87
CA ALA A 364 -38.69 -6.91 9.01
C ALA A 364 -39.01 -5.79 10.03
N PHE A 365 -38.05 -4.90 10.30
CA PHE A 365 -38.28 -3.73 11.16
C PHE A 365 -39.28 -2.72 10.55
N GLU A 366 -39.25 -2.53 9.24
CA GLU A 366 -40.24 -1.68 8.55
C GLU A 366 -41.66 -2.23 8.68
N LYS A 367 -41.81 -3.55 8.82
CA LYS A 367 -43.11 -4.23 8.99
C LYS A 367 -43.54 -4.40 10.45
N SER A 368 -42.65 -4.21 11.42
CA SER A 368 -42.90 -4.60 12.82
C SER A 368 -43.51 -3.53 13.70
N ASP A 369 -43.83 -2.34 13.16
CA ASP A 369 -44.41 -1.19 13.87
C ASP A 369 -43.69 -0.91 15.22
N GLY A 370 -42.36 -0.89 15.18
CA GLY A 370 -41.52 -0.63 16.36
C GLY A 370 -41.36 -1.81 17.31
N ALA A 371 -41.70 -3.04 16.92
CA ALA A 371 -41.43 -4.25 17.70
C ALA A 371 -40.04 -4.85 17.41
N SER A 372 -39.53 -5.62 18.39
CA SER A 372 -38.30 -6.41 18.22
C SER A 372 -38.53 -7.57 17.25
N ILE A 373 -37.55 -7.85 16.39
CA ILE A 373 -37.69 -8.85 15.32
C ILE A 373 -37.20 -10.24 15.77
N PRO A 374 -38.03 -11.29 15.73
CA PRO A 374 -37.59 -12.66 15.94
C PRO A 374 -36.55 -13.10 14.89
N LEU A 375 -35.51 -13.80 15.32
CA LEU A 375 -34.50 -14.36 14.41
C LEU A 375 -35.09 -15.32 13.38
N ARG A 376 -36.22 -15.96 13.73
CA ARG A 376 -36.97 -16.82 12.82
C ARG A 376 -37.52 -16.05 11.62
N GLU A 377 -38.07 -14.86 11.84
CA GLU A 377 -38.63 -14.03 10.78
C GLU A 377 -37.55 -13.62 9.76
N ILE A 378 -36.36 -13.26 10.27
CA ILE A 378 -35.20 -12.96 9.42
C ILE A 378 -34.73 -14.19 8.66
N ALA A 379 -34.69 -15.37 9.32
CA ALA A 379 -34.30 -16.61 8.65
C ALA A 379 -35.29 -17.02 7.56
N ASP A 380 -36.60 -16.96 7.85
CA ASP A 380 -37.66 -17.29 6.91
C ASP A 380 -37.62 -16.31 5.72
N GLY A 381 -37.47 -15.01 5.98
CA GLY A 381 -37.35 -13.98 4.94
C GLY A 381 -36.07 -14.08 4.08
N PHE A 382 -34.95 -14.49 4.67
CA PHE A 382 -33.71 -14.74 3.93
C PHE A 382 -33.85 -15.98 3.06
N ASN A 383 -34.33 -17.09 3.63
CA ASN A 383 -34.44 -18.37 2.92
C ASN A 383 -35.45 -18.29 1.76
N ALA A 384 -36.55 -17.54 1.93
CA ALA A 384 -37.53 -17.34 0.88
C ALA A 384 -36.95 -16.66 -0.37
N ARG A 385 -35.88 -15.86 -0.22
CA ARG A 385 -35.28 -15.07 -1.31
C ARG A 385 -33.96 -15.61 -1.83
N HIS A 386 -33.13 -16.16 -0.94
CA HIS A 386 -31.72 -16.43 -1.22
C HIS A 386 -31.32 -17.89 -1.00
N ALA A 387 -32.22 -18.78 -0.53
CA ALA A 387 -31.83 -20.17 -0.30
C ALA A 387 -31.39 -20.89 -1.59
N SER A 388 -31.99 -20.54 -2.73
CA SER A 388 -31.59 -21.02 -4.06
C SER A 388 -30.17 -20.56 -4.42
N ASP A 389 -29.84 -19.31 -4.17
CA ASP A 389 -28.56 -18.69 -4.55
C ASP A 389 -27.37 -19.39 -3.87
N TYR A 390 -27.59 -19.89 -2.66
CA TYR A 390 -26.58 -20.60 -1.87
C TYR A 390 -26.74 -22.13 -1.87
N ASN A 391 -27.72 -22.67 -2.60
CA ASN A 391 -28.12 -24.08 -2.55
C ASN A 391 -28.23 -24.62 -1.11
N ARG A 392 -28.67 -23.78 -0.16
CA ARG A 392 -28.84 -24.16 1.25
C ARG A 392 -29.78 -23.23 2.01
N PHE A 393 -30.46 -23.79 2.99
CA PHE A 393 -31.21 -23.02 4.00
C PHE A 393 -30.31 -22.59 5.16
N LEU A 394 -30.47 -21.34 5.61
CA LEU A 394 -29.88 -20.82 6.84
C LEU A 394 -30.82 -21.02 8.02
N SER A 395 -30.32 -21.70 9.06
CA SER A 395 -31.04 -21.81 10.34
C SER A 395 -31.02 -20.50 11.12
N ASN A 396 -31.93 -20.35 12.09
CA ASN A 396 -31.94 -19.21 13.03
C ASN A 396 -30.58 -19.02 13.72
N LYS A 397 -29.87 -20.12 14.02
CA LYS A 397 -28.53 -20.10 14.62
C LYS A 397 -27.48 -19.54 13.65
N ALA A 398 -27.57 -19.88 12.37
CA ALA A 398 -26.68 -19.36 11.34
C ALA A 398 -26.91 -17.85 11.13
N ILE A 399 -28.17 -17.42 11.00
CA ILE A 399 -28.55 -15.99 10.92
C ILE A 399 -28.08 -15.23 12.16
N GLY A 400 -28.35 -15.75 13.36
CA GLY A 400 -27.85 -15.16 14.60
C GLY A 400 -26.32 -15.11 14.71
N THR A 401 -25.60 -15.96 13.98
CA THR A 401 -24.14 -15.90 13.88
C THR A 401 -23.70 -14.79 12.93
N VAL A 402 -24.36 -14.62 11.78
CA VAL A 402 -24.10 -13.52 10.84
C VAL A 402 -24.35 -12.17 11.52
N LEU A 403 -25.52 -11.99 12.14
CA LEU A 403 -25.90 -10.78 12.86
C LEU A 403 -24.84 -10.39 13.92
N ARG A 404 -24.45 -11.32 14.78
CA ARG A 404 -23.51 -11.02 15.89
C ARG A 404 -22.05 -10.92 15.46
N LYS A 405 -21.58 -11.81 14.59
CA LYS A 405 -20.16 -11.90 14.24
C LYS A 405 -19.77 -11.01 13.06
N ARG A 406 -20.64 -10.86 12.06
CA ARG A 406 -20.37 -10.09 10.83
C ARG A 406 -20.94 -8.68 10.90
N LEU A 407 -22.18 -8.53 11.40
CA LEU A 407 -22.85 -7.22 11.49
C LEU A 407 -22.71 -6.55 12.87
N ARG A 408 -22.19 -7.26 13.88
CA ARG A 408 -22.03 -6.76 15.26
C ARG A 408 -23.33 -6.27 15.92
N LEU A 409 -24.47 -6.79 15.46
CA LEU A 409 -25.77 -6.52 16.04
C LEU A 409 -26.01 -7.44 17.24
N GLN A 410 -26.52 -6.86 18.32
CA GLN A 410 -26.85 -7.62 19.53
C GLN A 410 -28.17 -8.36 19.34
N THR A 411 -28.23 -9.58 19.89
CA THR A 411 -29.48 -10.35 19.96
C THR A 411 -29.79 -10.63 21.43
N GLN A 412 -31.06 -10.57 21.79
CA GLN A 412 -31.51 -10.82 23.17
C GLN A 412 -32.61 -11.87 23.19
N LYS A 413 -32.79 -12.53 24.34
CA LYS A 413 -33.89 -13.47 24.54
C LYS A 413 -35.12 -12.70 25.02
N SER A 414 -36.23 -12.83 24.32
CA SER A 414 -37.52 -12.25 24.68
C SER A 414 -38.61 -13.31 24.52
N ARG A 415 -39.42 -13.51 25.57
CA ARG A 415 -40.54 -14.49 25.58
C ARG A 415 -40.15 -15.88 25.05
N GLY A 416 -38.95 -16.36 25.41
CA GLY A 416 -38.45 -17.69 25.02
C GLY A 416 -37.73 -17.76 23.67
N VAL A 417 -37.79 -16.72 22.83
CA VAL A 417 -37.19 -16.68 21.49
C VAL A 417 -36.08 -15.63 21.42
N TYR A 418 -35.09 -15.81 20.54
CA TYR A 418 -34.10 -14.77 20.28
C TYR A 418 -34.63 -13.73 19.29
N VAL A 419 -34.45 -12.46 19.63
CA VAL A 419 -34.88 -11.31 18.83
C VAL A 419 -33.72 -10.30 18.63
N ILE A 420 -33.81 -9.48 17.59
CA ILE A 420 -33.05 -8.23 17.50
C ILE A 420 -33.91 -7.11 18.13
N PRO A 421 -33.41 -6.43 19.18
CA PRO A 421 -34.15 -5.34 19.80
C PRO A 421 -34.13 -4.07 18.94
N VAL A 422 -35.18 -3.25 19.10
CA VAL A 422 -35.36 -1.94 18.43
C VAL A 422 -34.18 -1.00 18.70
N SER A 423 -33.51 -1.15 19.84
CA SER A 423 -32.32 -0.38 20.20
C SER A 423 -31.14 -0.53 19.21
N GLU A 424 -31.16 -1.56 18.36
CA GLU A 424 -30.15 -1.76 17.33
C GLU A 424 -30.46 -1.01 16.02
N LEU A 425 -31.64 -0.40 15.85
CA LEU A 425 -32.03 0.36 14.65
C LEU A 425 -31.00 1.43 14.23
N PRO A 426 -30.47 2.27 15.13
CA PRO A 426 -29.46 3.26 14.73
C PRO A 426 -28.19 2.64 14.15
N LYS A 427 -27.79 1.44 14.64
CA LYS A 427 -26.65 0.71 14.08
C LYS A 427 -26.99 0.10 12.73
N ILE A 428 -28.21 -0.41 12.58
CA ILE A 428 -28.72 -0.94 11.31
C ILE A 428 -28.67 0.15 10.23
N ASP A 429 -29.00 1.40 10.56
CA ASP A 429 -28.95 2.52 9.60
C ASP A 429 -27.54 2.87 9.14
N VAL A 430 -26.58 2.86 10.07
CA VAL A 430 -25.17 3.05 9.74
C VAL A 430 -24.66 1.89 8.88
N LEU A 431 -25.09 0.66 9.19
CA LEU A 431 -24.72 -0.53 8.40
C LEU A 431 -25.36 -0.51 7.02
N ALA A 432 -26.60 -0.03 6.87
CA ALA A 432 -27.31 0.05 5.60
C ALA A 432 -26.53 0.89 4.58
N LYS A 433 -26.16 2.12 4.97
CA LYS A 433 -25.28 3.00 4.18
C LYS A 433 -23.96 2.32 3.85
N ARG A 434 -23.34 1.68 4.84
CA ARG A 434 -22.03 1.03 4.70
C ARG A 434 -22.06 -0.19 3.78
N PHE A 435 -23.18 -0.91 3.66
CA PHE A 435 -23.29 -2.09 2.80
C PHE A 435 -23.98 -1.80 1.46
N GLY A 436 -24.40 -0.54 1.21
CA GLY A 436 -25.15 -0.18 0.01
C GLY A 436 -26.51 -0.88 -0.04
N VAL A 437 -27.17 -0.98 1.11
CA VAL A 437 -28.44 -1.67 1.30
C VAL A 437 -29.49 -0.61 1.53
N ASP A 438 -30.46 -0.50 0.62
CA ASP A 438 -31.48 0.55 0.67
C ASP A 438 -32.62 0.18 1.63
N ARG A 439 -33.10 1.18 2.38
CA ARG A 439 -34.46 1.14 2.93
C ARG A 439 -35.43 1.36 1.78
N LEU A 440 -36.54 0.61 1.74
CA LEU A 440 -37.62 0.89 0.80
C LEU A 440 -38.19 2.27 1.13
N GLY A 441 -37.75 3.32 0.43
CA GLY A 441 -38.27 4.69 0.57
C GLY A 441 -37.28 5.84 0.71
N THR A 442 -35.96 5.62 0.62
CA THR A 442 -34.98 6.73 0.54
C THR A 442 -34.12 6.63 -0.71
N THR A 443 -34.71 6.94 -1.85
CA THR A 443 -33.99 7.52 -2.98
C THR A 443 -33.79 9.02 -2.70
N SER A 444 -32.55 9.47 -2.68
CA SER A 444 -32.19 10.90 -2.78
C SER A 444 -30.89 11.01 -3.54
#